data_AF-E3LRS0-F1
#
_entry.id   AF-E3LRS0-F1
#
_cell.length_a   1.000
_cell.length_b   1.000
_cell.length_c   1.000
_cell.angle_alpha   90.00
_cell.angle_beta   90.00
_cell.angle_gamma   90.00
#
_symmetry.space_group_name_H-M   'P 1'
#
loop_
_entity.id
_entity.type
_entity.pdbx_description
1 polymer ?
#
loop_
_entity_poly.entity_id
_entity_poly.type
_entity_poly.pdbx_seq_one_letter_code
_entity_poly.pdbx_strand_id
1 'polypeptide(L)'
;MLFRSIVSSLLLLGAISANSLINPSNLTDDFCKNGGSLVNGKCECTLRYEGTQCERERCLNGGRRHSAKGVVRCHCPYGLSGDRCEKVTYCEPGKGKLIEGKCECFERWTGLFCNMRTCFNGIPTGGLDGFCLCDVGYTGPFCDAPLICENGGTVTQENECSCTAGYTGDHCEQCAIGYIKEAQYCVPEVSESSLLAHTGSLGNQPFGWPIILMACAAAIAFIVLTLTVIFAVRKWSNKPSRVNSVQGDPENGTDV
;
A
#
# COMPACT_ATOMS: atom_id res chain seq x y z
N MET A 1 -79.28 68.85 56.66
CA MET A 1 -80.62 68.26 56.45
C MET A 1 -80.39 66.98 55.65
N LEU A 2 -80.40 65.81 56.30
CA LEU A 2 -81.61 65.04 56.64
C LEU A 2 -82.31 64.58 55.33
N PHE A 3 -82.63 63.31 55.05
CA PHE A 3 -82.59 62.07 55.80
C PHE A 3 -83.12 60.97 54.84
N ARG A 4 -82.57 59.74 54.91
CA ARG A 4 -83.30 58.43 54.96
C ARG A 4 -84.14 57.98 53.73
N SER A 5 -84.25 56.71 53.33
CA SER A 5 -84.20 55.42 54.05
C SER A 5 -84.19 54.24 53.04
N ILE A 6 -83.34 53.20 53.23
CA ILE A 6 -83.66 51.81 53.70
C ILE A 6 -84.04 50.85 52.54
N VAL A 7 -83.14 49.97 52.03
CA VAL A 7 -82.64 48.64 52.48
C VAL A 7 -83.33 47.45 51.76
N SER A 8 -82.49 46.50 51.36
CA SER A 8 -82.72 45.06 51.12
C SER A 8 -83.64 44.61 49.98
N SER A 9 -83.06 43.93 48.98
CA SER A 9 -82.92 42.46 49.07
C SER A 9 -82.20 41.87 47.85
N LEU A 10 -81.24 40.98 48.14
CA LEU A 10 -80.81 39.79 47.40
C LEU A 10 -80.20 39.93 45.98
N LEU A 11 -78.87 39.79 45.98
CA LEU A 11 -78.09 38.73 45.30
C LEU A 11 -78.38 38.46 43.82
N LEU A 12 -77.42 38.85 42.96
CA LEU A 12 -76.79 37.98 41.95
C LEU A 12 -75.52 38.69 41.42
N LEU A 13 -74.37 38.31 41.97
CA LEU A 13 -73.05 38.67 41.45
C LEU A 13 -72.83 37.90 40.13
N GLY A 14 -73.15 38.53 39.01
CA GLY A 14 -72.68 38.11 37.69
C GLY A 14 -71.28 38.65 37.45
N ALA A 15 -70.25 38.00 38.00
CA ALA A 15 -68.87 38.24 37.58
C ALA A 15 -68.69 37.60 36.19
N ILE A 16 -68.75 38.40 35.12
CA ILE A 16 -68.26 37.99 33.80
C ILE A 16 -66.74 37.99 33.90
N SER A 17 -66.22 36.83 34.30
CA SER A 17 -64.81 36.51 34.29
C SER A 17 -64.29 36.60 32.86
N ALA A 18 -63.37 37.53 32.62
CA ALA A 18 -62.47 37.49 31.49
C ALA A 18 -61.53 36.29 31.67
N ASN A 19 -62.01 35.11 31.28
CA ASN A 19 -61.22 33.89 31.18
C ASN A 19 -61.68 33.16 29.92
N SER A 20 -61.15 33.58 28.76
CA SER A 20 -61.01 32.68 27.62
C SER A 20 -59.97 31.61 27.98
N LEU A 21 -60.39 30.68 28.83
CA LEU A 21 -59.74 29.41 29.07
C LEU A 21 -59.76 28.66 27.75
N ILE A 22 -58.65 28.71 27.01
CA ILE A 22 -58.38 27.72 25.98
C ILE A 22 -58.22 26.40 26.75
N ASN A 23 -59.26 25.57 26.68
CA ASN A 23 -59.30 24.28 27.36
C ASN A 23 -58.29 23.33 26.66
N PRO A 24 -57.21 22.89 27.33
CA PRO A 24 -56.18 22.07 26.69
C PRO A 24 -56.65 20.65 26.35
N SER A 25 -57.89 20.28 26.70
CA SER A 25 -58.48 18.96 26.44
C SER A 25 -59.20 18.84 25.09
N ASN A 26 -59.01 19.78 24.16
CA ASN A 26 -59.64 19.71 22.83
C ASN A 26 -58.67 20.10 21.69
N LEU A 27 -57.37 19.78 21.84
CA LEU A 27 -56.48 19.66 20.68
C LEU A 27 -56.85 18.35 19.97
N THR A 28 -57.85 18.43 19.10
CA THR A 28 -58.23 17.33 18.22
C THR A 28 -57.02 16.94 17.36
N ASP A 29 -56.95 15.64 17.10
CA ASP A 29 -55.99 14.78 16.38
C ASP A 29 -55.32 15.30 15.08
N ASP A 30 -55.51 16.56 14.68
CA ASP A 30 -55.09 17.15 13.39
C ASP A 30 -54.37 18.52 13.52
N PHE A 31 -53.93 18.91 14.73
CA PHE A 31 -53.19 20.17 14.90
C PHE A 31 -51.82 20.16 14.19
N CYS A 32 -51.18 18.99 14.15
CA CYS A 32 -49.91 18.81 13.46
C CYS A 32 -50.16 18.09 12.13
N LYS A 33 -50.03 18.82 11.03
CA LYS A 33 -50.26 18.31 9.68
C LYS A 33 -49.11 17.40 9.23
N ASN A 34 -49.34 16.70 8.12
CA ASN A 34 -48.30 15.98 7.37
C ASN A 34 -47.50 14.98 8.22
N GLY A 35 -48.18 14.30 9.15
CA GLY A 35 -47.59 13.31 10.04
C GLY A 35 -46.67 13.90 11.10
N GLY A 36 -46.78 15.19 11.41
CA GLY A 36 -46.09 15.79 12.54
C GLY A 36 -46.67 15.31 13.87
N SER A 37 -45.82 15.20 14.89
CA SER A 37 -46.22 14.77 16.23
C SER A 37 -46.36 15.96 17.16
N LEU A 38 -47.42 16.00 17.97
CA LEU A 38 -47.58 17.01 18.99
C LEU A 38 -46.74 16.63 20.23
N VAL A 39 -45.71 17.42 20.53
CA VAL A 39 -44.84 17.22 21.69
C VAL A 39 -44.77 18.52 22.48
N ASN A 40 -45.15 18.47 23.77
CA ASN A 40 -45.17 19.64 24.68
C ASN A 40 -45.90 20.87 24.11
N GLY A 41 -47.02 20.67 23.41
CA GLY A 41 -47.81 21.76 22.83
C GLY A 41 -47.22 22.39 21.57
N LYS A 42 -46.17 21.80 20.99
CA LYS A 42 -45.58 22.22 19.71
C LYS A 42 -45.55 21.03 18.74
N CYS A 43 -45.71 21.29 17.45
CA CYS A 43 -45.53 20.27 16.44
C CYS A 43 -44.05 20.00 16.18
N GLU A 44 -43.66 18.74 16.28
CA GLU A 44 -42.42 18.20 15.77
C GLU A 44 -42.65 17.64 14.37
N CYS A 45 -42.12 18.33 13.37
CA CYS A 45 -42.38 18.03 11.97
C CYS A 45 -41.45 16.94 11.43
N THR A 46 -41.98 16.12 10.53
CA THR A 46 -41.16 15.21 9.73
C THR A 46 -40.13 15.99 8.90
N LEU A 47 -39.06 15.31 8.46
CA LEU A 47 -37.92 15.94 7.77
C LEU A 47 -38.30 16.78 6.54
N ARG A 48 -39.44 16.49 5.91
CA ARG A 48 -39.90 17.20 4.70
C ARG A 48 -40.69 18.48 4.98
N TYR A 49 -41.22 18.62 6.19
CA TYR A 49 -42.13 19.70 6.54
C TYR A 49 -41.56 20.58 7.64
N GLU A 50 -42.09 21.79 7.73
CA GLU A 50 -41.78 22.82 8.69
C GLU A 50 -42.99 23.75 8.89
N GLY A 51 -42.88 24.67 9.84
CA GLY A 51 -43.98 25.53 10.26
C GLY A 51 -44.51 25.15 11.63
N THR A 52 -45.42 25.97 12.16
CA THR A 52 -45.97 25.77 13.51
C THR A 52 -46.88 24.56 13.59
N GLN A 53 -47.45 24.15 12.46
CA GLN A 53 -48.35 23.01 12.31
C GLN A 53 -47.83 22.03 11.26
N CYS A 54 -46.54 22.11 10.87
CA CYS A 54 -45.94 21.29 9.81
C CYS A 54 -46.65 21.44 8.46
N GLU A 55 -47.25 22.60 8.22
CA GLU A 55 -48.11 22.88 7.09
C GLU A 55 -47.35 23.24 5.80
N ARG A 56 -46.03 23.47 5.90
CA ARG A 56 -45.19 23.91 4.77
C ARG A 56 -44.07 22.93 4.50
N GLU A 57 -43.76 22.75 3.23
CA GLU A 57 -42.60 21.97 2.82
C GLU A 57 -41.30 22.80 2.93
N ARG A 58 -40.18 22.13 3.22
CA ARG A 58 -38.86 22.77 3.30
C ARG A 58 -38.24 23.00 1.93
N CYS A 59 -37.38 24.02 1.82
CA CYS A 59 -36.44 24.11 0.71
C CYS A 59 -35.45 22.94 0.76
N LEU A 60 -35.13 22.39 -0.40
CA LEU A 60 -34.20 21.27 -0.56
C LEU A 60 -32.82 21.77 -0.99
N ASN A 61 -31.82 20.88 -0.93
CA ASN A 61 -30.51 21.06 -1.55
C ASN A 61 -29.81 22.39 -1.22
N GLY A 62 -29.91 22.86 0.03
CA GLY A 62 -29.30 24.12 0.49
C GLY A 62 -30.05 25.40 0.08
N GLY A 63 -31.26 25.27 -0.46
CA GLY A 63 -32.15 26.40 -0.73
C GLY A 63 -32.45 27.22 0.52
N ARG A 64 -32.47 28.54 0.38
CA ARG A 64 -32.73 29.47 1.47
C ARG A 64 -34.11 30.10 1.31
N ARG A 65 -34.87 30.19 2.41
CA ARG A 65 -36.17 30.86 2.38
C ARG A 65 -35.99 32.35 2.18
N HIS A 66 -36.79 32.90 1.29
CA HIS A 66 -36.85 34.33 1.04
C HIS A 66 -38.32 34.73 0.87
N SER A 67 -38.75 35.73 1.64
CA SER A 67 -40.08 36.32 1.48
C SER A 67 -39.96 37.53 0.56
N ALA A 68 -40.70 37.49 -0.55
CA ALA A 68 -40.83 38.63 -1.44
C ALA A 68 -42.32 38.97 -1.54
N LYS A 69 -42.71 40.18 -1.12
CA LYS A 69 -44.10 40.66 -1.15
C LYS A 69 -45.09 39.74 -0.40
N GLY A 70 -44.68 39.19 0.73
CA GLY A 70 -45.52 38.32 1.56
C GLY A 70 -45.62 36.86 1.09
N VAL A 71 -45.07 36.53 -0.09
CA VAL A 71 -44.98 35.16 -0.57
C VAL A 71 -43.60 34.60 -0.22
N VAL A 72 -43.60 33.51 0.56
CA VAL A 72 -42.38 32.79 0.91
C VAL A 72 -42.03 31.82 -0.21
N ARG A 73 -40.84 31.97 -0.79
CA ARG A 73 -40.29 31.07 -1.82
C ARG A 73 -38.88 30.63 -1.47
N CYS A 74 -38.42 29.57 -2.11
CA CYS A 74 -37.02 29.17 -2.01
C CYS A 74 -36.17 29.98 -3.00
N HIS A 75 -35.07 30.52 -2.50
CA HIS A 75 -33.96 31.01 -3.32
C HIS A 75 -32.98 29.85 -3.49
N CYS A 76 -32.81 29.39 -4.73
CA CYS A 76 -32.03 28.20 -5.02
C CYS A 76 -30.54 28.54 -5.23
N PRO A 77 -29.64 27.68 -4.74
CA PRO A 77 -28.23 27.75 -5.11
C PRO A 77 -28.04 27.55 -6.62
N TYR A 78 -26.82 27.86 -7.10
CA TYR A 78 -26.46 27.64 -8.48
C TYR A 78 -26.68 26.17 -8.91
N GLY A 79 -27.15 25.98 -10.15
CA GLY A 79 -27.43 24.67 -10.71
C GLY A 79 -28.77 24.06 -10.26
N LEU A 80 -29.58 24.78 -9.49
CA LEU A 80 -30.86 24.29 -8.98
C LEU A 80 -32.02 25.27 -9.27
N SER A 81 -33.21 24.71 -9.39
CA SER A 81 -34.47 25.41 -9.66
C SER A 81 -35.67 24.63 -9.11
N GLY A 82 -36.87 25.14 -9.35
CA GLY A 82 -38.12 24.62 -8.77
C GLY A 82 -38.51 25.37 -7.51
N ASP A 83 -39.75 25.17 -7.08
CA ASP A 83 -40.33 25.91 -5.95
C ASP A 83 -39.59 25.60 -4.63
N ARG A 84 -38.92 24.44 -4.57
CA ARG A 84 -38.14 23.97 -3.43
C ARG A 84 -36.68 23.66 -3.77
N CYS A 85 -36.17 24.07 -4.93
CA CYS A 85 -34.81 23.74 -5.37
C CYS A 85 -34.58 22.24 -5.60
N GLU A 86 -35.64 21.54 -6.00
CA GLU A 86 -35.67 20.10 -6.26
C GLU A 86 -35.20 19.72 -7.66
N LYS A 87 -35.19 20.67 -8.61
CA LYS A 87 -34.82 20.43 -10.01
C LYS A 87 -33.40 20.89 -10.26
N VAL A 88 -32.58 19.98 -10.75
CA VAL A 88 -31.23 20.27 -11.25
C VAL A 88 -31.32 20.95 -12.62
N THR A 89 -30.46 21.92 -12.87
CA THR A 89 -30.36 22.63 -14.15
C THR A 89 -28.99 22.47 -14.82
N TYR A 90 -28.06 21.79 -14.15
CA TYR A 90 -26.69 21.61 -14.59
C TYR A 90 -26.19 20.23 -14.19
N CYS A 91 -25.52 19.54 -15.10
CA CYS A 91 -24.75 18.33 -14.80
C CYS A 91 -23.33 18.54 -15.27
N GLU A 92 -22.38 17.94 -14.57
CA GLU A 92 -20.97 18.08 -14.91
C GLU A 92 -20.68 17.50 -16.31
N PRO A 93 -20.08 18.29 -17.23
CA PRO A 93 -19.87 17.89 -18.61
C PRO A 93 -19.08 16.58 -18.73
N GLY A 94 -19.56 15.68 -19.58
CA GLY A 94 -18.92 14.38 -19.83
C GLY A 94 -19.08 13.35 -18.70
N LYS A 95 -19.80 13.68 -17.62
CA LYS A 95 -20.01 12.79 -16.46
C LYS A 95 -21.47 12.40 -16.25
N GLY A 96 -22.39 13.03 -16.96
CA GLY A 96 -23.80 12.68 -16.94
C GLY A 96 -24.62 13.47 -17.96
N LYS A 97 -25.93 13.22 -17.95
CA LYS A 97 -26.93 13.91 -18.78
C LYS A 97 -28.03 14.49 -17.91
N LEU A 98 -28.47 15.71 -18.26
CA LEU A 98 -29.62 16.33 -17.61
C LEU A 98 -30.91 15.84 -18.24
N ILE A 99 -31.75 15.15 -17.47
CA ILE A 99 -33.02 14.58 -17.91
C ILE A 99 -34.10 14.98 -16.89
N GLU A 100 -35.11 15.72 -17.34
CA GLU A 100 -36.27 16.13 -16.54
C GLU A 100 -35.93 16.77 -15.17
N GLY A 101 -34.88 17.59 -15.13
CA GLY A 101 -34.46 18.27 -13.90
C GLY A 101 -33.69 17.37 -12.93
N LYS A 102 -33.09 16.27 -13.42
CA LYS A 102 -32.19 15.39 -12.67
C LYS A 102 -30.97 15.05 -13.51
N CYS A 103 -29.85 14.78 -12.87
CA CYS A 103 -28.68 14.25 -13.57
C CYS A 103 -28.70 12.72 -13.55
N GLU A 104 -28.65 12.11 -14.74
CA GLU A 104 -28.31 10.71 -14.92
C GLU A 104 -26.80 10.59 -15.13
N CYS A 105 -26.09 10.09 -14.12
CA CYS A 105 -24.63 10.00 -14.17
C CYS A 105 -24.18 8.82 -15.04
N PHE A 106 -23.09 9.04 -15.76
CA PHE A 106 -22.39 7.97 -16.46
C PHE A 106 -21.64 7.08 -15.47
N GLU A 107 -21.12 5.96 -15.97
CA GLU A 107 -20.39 5.00 -15.15
C GLU A 107 -19.27 5.68 -14.34
N ARG A 108 -19.16 5.26 -13.07
CA ARG A 108 -18.16 5.73 -12.10
C ARG A 108 -18.35 7.17 -11.60
N TRP A 109 -19.46 7.82 -11.91
CA TRP A 109 -19.83 9.13 -11.38
C TRP A 109 -21.13 9.09 -10.57
N THR A 110 -21.23 9.98 -9.58
CA THR A 110 -22.35 10.08 -8.66
C THR A 110 -22.54 11.52 -8.16
N GLY A 111 -23.56 11.73 -7.35
CA GLY A 111 -23.91 13.03 -6.78
C GLY A 111 -24.98 13.77 -7.58
N LEU A 112 -25.53 14.80 -6.95
CA LEU A 112 -26.65 15.58 -7.50
C LEU A 112 -26.35 16.19 -8.88
N PHE A 113 -25.08 16.52 -9.13
CA PHE A 113 -24.58 17.10 -10.37
C PHE A 113 -23.63 16.19 -11.16
N CYS A 114 -23.51 14.90 -10.79
CA CYS A 114 -22.52 13.96 -11.35
C CYS A 114 -21.05 14.43 -11.24
N ASN A 115 -20.75 15.21 -10.21
CA ASN A 115 -19.43 15.77 -9.97
C ASN A 115 -18.58 14.93 -9.02
N MET A 116 -19.16 13.95 -8.33
CA MET A 116 -18.46 13.08 -7.39
C MET A 116 -18.08 11.76 -8.04
N ARG A 117 -16.90 11.24 -7.72
CA ARG A 117 -16.45 9.91 -8.17
C ARG A 117 -17.12 8.83 -7.34
N THR A 118 -17.46 7.71 -7.98
CA THR A 118 -17.76 6.47 -7.27
C THR A 118 -16.44 5.81 -6.88
N CYS A 119 -16.19 5.68 -5.58
CA CYS A 119 -15.02 4.97 -5.06
C CYS A 119 -15.40 3.52 -4.79
N PHE A 120 -14.75 2.56 -5.46
CA PHE A 120 -15.11 1.14 -5.35
C PHE A 120 -14.55 0.49 -4.08
N ASN A 121 -13.26 0.71 -3.80
CA ASN A 121 -12.58 0.22 -2.59
C ASN A 121 -11.95 1.42 -1.86
N GLY A 122 -12.80 2.24 -1.26
CA GLY A 122 -12.37 3.43 -0.55
C GLY A 122 -13.51 4.41 -0.30
N ILE A 123 -13.15 5.59 0.17
CA ILE A 123 -14.10 6.64 0.51
C ILE A 123 -13.90 7.89 -0.37
N PRO A 124 -14.99 8.55 -0.80
CA PRO A 124 -14.89 9.83 -1.46
C PRO A 124 -14.48 10.91 -0.47
N THR A 125 -13.50 11.74 -0.84
CA THR A 125 -13.15 12.94 -0.10
C THR A 125 -14.05 14.10 -0.50
N GLY A 126 -14.43 14.94 0.48
CA GLY A 126 -15.37 16.04 0.26
C GLY A 126 -14.75 17.21 -0.49
N GLY A 127 -15.43 17.69 -1.54
CA GLY A 127 -15.05 18.88 -2.31
C GLY A 127 -15.63 18.87 -3.73
N LEU A 128 -15.50 20.00 -4.44
CA LEU A 128 -15.85 20.10 -5.87
C LEU A 128 -14.93 19.23 -6.75
N ASP A 129 -13.69 19.01 -6.30
CA ASP A 129 -12.67 18.18 -6.95
C ASP A 129 -12.36 16.90 -6.16
N GLY A 130 -13.37 16.36 -5.45
CA GLY A 130 -13.20 15.19 -4.60
C GLY A 130 -12.50 14.03 -5.31
N PHE A 131 -11.51 13.45 -4.64
CA PHE A 131 -10.81 12.24 -5.05
C PHE A 131 -11.17 11.07 -4.14
N CYS A 132 -10.87 9.86 -4.55
CA CYS A 132 -11.05 8.68 -3.70
C CYS A 132 -9.82 8.46 -2.83
N LEU A 133 -10.02 8.36 -1.52
CA LEU A 133 -9.04 7.77 -0.61
C LEU A 133 -9.25 6.25 -0.66
N CYS A 134 -8.27 5.53 -1.21
CA CYS A 134 -8.37 4.09 -1.39
C CYS A 134 -8.09 3.33 -0.10
N ASP A 135 -8.79 2.22 0.07
CA ASP A 135 -8.47 1.22 1.07
C ASP A 135 -7.11 0.58 0.76
N VAL A 136 -6.46 0.03 1.80
CA VAL A 136 -5.18 -0.65 1.67
C VAL A 136 -5.29 -1.81 0.65
N GLY A 137 -4.34 -1.86 -0.28
CA GLY A 137 -4.31 -2.81 -1.38
C GLY A 137 -5.01 -2.34 -2.67
N TYR A 138 -5.49 -1.10 -2.73
CA TYR A 138 -6.14 -0.54 -3.92
C TYR A 138 -5.58 0.84 -4.29
N THR A 139 -5.63 1.15 -5.59
CA THR A 139 -5.10 2.39 -6.17
C THR A 139 -5.95 2.87 -7.33
N GLY A 140 -5.54 3.99 -7.93
CA GLY A 140 -6.21 4.64 -9.05
C GLY A 140 -7.28 5.64 -8.62
N PRO A 141 -7.78 6.45 -9.56
CA PRO A 141 -8.67 7.57 -9.26
C PRO A 141 -10.06 7.16 -8.76
N PHE A 142 -10.43 5.88 -8.90
CA PHE A 142 -11.70 5.31 -8.42
C PHE A 142 -11.50 4.14 -7.45
N CYS A 143 -10.25 3.85 -7.06
CA CYS A 143 -9.90 2.69 -6.21
C CYS A 143 -10.41 1.35 -6.77
N ASP A 144 -10.37 1.21 -8.10
CA ASP A 144 -10.79 0.03 -8.85
C ASP A 144 -9.62 -0.87 -9.25
N ALA A 145 -8.38 -0.38 -9.14
CA ALA A 145 -7.19 -1.17 -9.44
C ALA A 145 -6.58 -1.72 -8.14
N PRO A 146 -6.26 -3.02 -8.05
CA PRO A 146 -5.47 -3.55 -6.93
C PRO A 146 -4.03 -3.03 -7.00
N LEU A 147 -3.45 -2.73 -5.84
CA LEU A 147 -2.03 -2.47 -5.71
C LEU A 147 -1.28 -3.80 -5.68
N ILE A 148 -0.51 -4.07 -6.73
CA ILE A 148 0.26 -5.31 -6.87
C ILE A 148 1.72 -5.00 -6.52
N CYS A 149 2.29 -5.80 -5.60
CA CYS A 149 3.70 -5.81 -5.29
C CYS A 149 4.33 -7.08 -5.89
N GLU A 150 5.23 -6.90 -6.84
CA GLU A 150 5.93 -7.97 -7.54
C GLU A 150 7.00 -8.64 -6.64
N ASN A 151 7.55 -9.76 -7.11
CA ASN A 151 8.72 -10.41 -6.52
C ASN A 151 8.58 -10.73 -5.01
N GLY A 152 7.35 -11.03 -4.57
CA GLY A 152 7.02 -11.37 -3.20
C GLY A 152 6.96 -10.19 -2.24
N GLY A 153 6.92 -8.95 -2.75
CA GLY A 153 6.64 -7.77 -1.93
C GLY A 153 5.26 -7.83 -1.27
N THR A 154 5.08 -7.09 -0.19
CA THR A 154 3.80 -7.03 0.54
C THR A 154 3.32 -5.59 0.69
N VAL A 155 2.01 -5.38 0.62
CA VAL A 155 1.40 -4.06 0.82
C VAL A 155 1.44 -3.67 2.29
N THR A 156 1.88 -2.44 2.58
CA THR A 156 1.95 -1.84 3.92
C THR A 156 0.62 -1.18 4.32
N GLN A 157 0.52 -0.70 5.57
CA GLN A 157 -0.68 0.02 6.02
C GLN A 157 -0.82 1.40 5.38
N GLU A 158 0.29 1.97 4.94
CA GLU A 158 0.38 3.23 4.19
C GLU A 158 0.01 3.06 2.71
N ASN A 159 -0.39 1.85 2.31
CA ASN A 159 -0.77 1.50 0.94
C ASN A 159 0.40 1.65 -0.06
N GLU A 160 1.60 1.25 0.38
CA GLU A 160 2.83 1.19 -0.42
C GLU A 160 3.37 -0.23 -0.46
N CYS A 161 4.24 -0.55 -1.42
CA CYS A 161 4.88 -1.87 -1.46
C CYS A 161 6.14 -1.91 -0.60
N SER A 162 6.19 -2.86 0.33
CA SER A 162 7.40 -3.25 1.05
C SER A 162 8.10 -4.37 0.30
N CYS A 163 9.28 -4.10 -0.24
CA CYS A 163 10.02 -5.04 -1.09
C CYS A 163 10.85 -6.05 -0.30
N THR A 164 10.99 -7.24 -0.88
CA THR A 164 11.90 -8.29 -0.41
C THR A 164 13.35 -7.93 -0.72
N ALA A 165 14.29 -8.55 -0.01
CA ALA A 165 15.72 -8.29 -0.20
C ALA A 165 16.14 -8.55 -1.67
N GLY A 166 16.84 -7.59 -2.25
CA GLY A 166 17.27 -7.63 -3.66
C GLY A 166 16.32 -6.98 -4.65
N TYR A 167 15.14 -6.53 -4.21
CA TYR A 167 14.15 -5.85 -5.06
C TYR A 167 13.86 -4.42 -4.57
N THR A 168 13.41 -3.56 -5.48
CA THR A 168 13.06 -2.15 -5.23
C THR A 168 12.07 -1.65 -6.30
N GLY A 169 11.65 -0.39 -6.21
CA GLY A 169 10.59 0.22 -7.04
C GLY A 169 9.25 0.28 -6.32
N ASP A 170 8.34 1.10 -6.85
CA ASP A 170 7.01 1.33 -6.27
C ASP A 170 6.17 0.05 -6.21
N HIS A 171 6.47 -0.91 -7.09
CA HIS A 171 5.84 -2.22 -7.16
C HIS A 171 6.84 -3.37 -6.97
N CYS A 172 8.04 -3.10 -6.43
CA CYS A 172 9.10 -4.10 -6.25
C CYS A 172 9.56 -4.79 -7.54
N GLU A 173 9.40 -4.13 -8.68
CA GLU A 173 9.62 -4.67 -10.02
C GLU A 173 11.08 -4.57 -10.49
N GLN A 174 11.93 -3.88 -9.74
CA GLN A 174 13.31 -3.55 -10.10
C GLN A 174 14.30 -4.27 -9.16
N CYS A 175 15.54 -4.49 -9.63
CA CYS A 175 16.60 -4.98 -8.75
C CYS A 175 17.16 -3.84 -7.89
N ALA A 176 17.37 -4.12 -6.62
CA ALA A 176 18.00 -3.18 -5.70
C ALA A 176 19.48 -2.96 -6.07
N ILE A 177 20.07 -1.87 -5.56
CA ILE A 177 21.49 -1.57 -5.78
C ILE A 177 22.36 -2.74 -5.25
N GLY A 178 23.33 -3.18 -6.06
CA GLY A 178 24.18 -4.33 -5.77
C GLY A 178 23.54 -5.68 -6.11
N TYR A 179 22.42 -5.68 -6.82
CA TYR A 179 21.80 -6.86 -7.41
C TYR A 179 21.69 -6.70 -8.93
N ILE A 180 21.94 -7.77 -9.67
CA ILE A 180 21.80 -7.82 -11.12
C ILE A 180 20.63 -8.73 -11.50
N LYS A 181 19.94 -8.40 -12.60
CA LYS A 181 18.85 -9.21 -13.11
C LYS A 181 19.41 -10.40 -13.88
N GLU A 182 19.20 -11.60 -13.37
CA GLU A 182 19.53 -12.85 -14.04
C GLU A 182 18.22 -13.59 -14.38
N ALA A 183 17.90 -13.65 -15.67
CA ALA A 183 16.58 -14.06 -16.16
C ALA A 183 15.41 -13.24 -15.56
N GLN A 184 14.68 -13.80 -14.59
CA GLN A 184 13.51 -13.18 -13.94
C GLN A 184 13.72 -12.94 -12.44
N TYR A 185 14.94 -13.15 -11.92
CA TYR A 185 15.25 -12.98 -10.52
C TYR A 185 16.45 -12.04 -10.34
N CYS A 186 16.46 -11.31 -9.22
CA CYS A 186 17.59 -10.45 -8.85
C CYS A 186 18.57 -11.25 -7.99
N VAL A 187 19.82 -11.37 -8.46
CA VAL A 187 20.92 -12.02 -7.72
C VAL A 187 21.92 -10.98 -7.21
N PRO A 188 22.56 -11.20 -6.06
CA PRO A 188 23.62 -10.31 -5.58
C PRO A 188 24.76 -10.23 -6.59
N GLU A 189 25.24 -9.01 -6.86
CA GLU A 189 26.41 -8.78 -7.68
C GLU A 189 27.66 -9.27 -6.92
N VAL A 190 28.16 -10.45 -7.30
CA VAL A 190 29.34 -11.02 -6.68
C VAL A 190 30.57 -10.29 -7.24
N SER A 191 31.11 -9.33 -6.48
CA SER A 191 32.42 -8.75 -6.80
C SER A 191 33.51 -9.83 -6.64
N GLU A 192 34.54 -9.82 -7.49
CA GLU A 192 35.68 -10.76 -7.38
C GLU A 192 36.33 -10.75 -5.98
N SER A 193 36.26 -9.60 -5.28
CA SER A 193 36.67 -9.42 -3.90
C SER A 193 35.92 -10.29 -2.88
N SER A 194 34.63 -10.57 -3.09
CA SER A 194 33.81 -11.41 -2.20
C SER A 194 34.05 -12.92 -2.39
N LEU A 195 34.45 -13.35 -3.60
CA LEU A 195 34.84 -14.74 -3.88
C LEU A 195 36.14 -15.13 -3.15
N LEU A 196 37.07 -14.18 -3.02
CA LEU A 196 38.33 -14.37 -2.30
C LEU A 196 38.16 -14.51 -0.77
N ALA A 197 37.04 -14.05 -0.21
CA ALA A 197 36.75 -14.20 1.22
C ALA A 197 36.31 -15.62 1.61
N HIS A 198 35.67 -16.36 0.69
CA HIS A 198 35.32 -17.77 0.91
C HIS A 198 36.44 -18.75 0.55
N THR A 199 37.44 -18.32 -0.23
CA THR A 199 38.75 -19.01 -0.26
C THR A 199 39.57 -18.55 0.94
N GLY A 200 39.14 -18.91 2.14
CA GLY A 200 39.96 -18.79 3.33
C GLY A 200 41.32 -19.45 3.07
N SER A 201 42.36 -18.62 2.94
CA SER A 201 43.75 -18.95 3.24
C SER A 201 44.28 -20.29 2.70
N LEU A 202 44.20 -20.56 1.39
CA LEU A 202 45.13 -21.47 0.73
C LEU A 202 46.42 -20.76 0.25
N GLY A 203 46.60 -19.49 0.65
CA GLY A 203 47.71 -18.65 0.23
C GLY A 203 48.92 -18.63 1.17
N ASN A 204 49.08 -19.59 2.10
CA ASN A 204 50.27 -19.57 2.97
C ASN A 204 50.68 -20.92 3.61
N GLN A 205 50.45 -22.06 2.94
CA GLN A 205 51.27 -23.23 3.24
C GLN A 205 52.54 -23.15 2.39
N PRO A 206 53.74 -23.27 2.99
CA PRO A 206 54.97 -23.32 2.21
C PRO A 206 54.86 -24.57 1.34
N PHE A 207 54.68 -24.39 0.03
CA PHE A 207 54.73 -25.48 -0.92
C PHE A 207 56.05 -26.20 -0.66
N GLY A 208 56.00 -27.38 -0.02
CA GLY A 208 57.19 -28.18 0.31
C GLY A 208 57.80 -28.84 -0.92
N TRP A 209 57.14 -28.72 -2.08
CA TRP A 209 57.56 -29.26 -3.36
C TRP A 209 58.98 -28.83 -3.80
N PRO A 210 59.41 -27.56 -3.66
CA PRO A 210 60.78 -27.16 -3.98
C PRO A 210 61.80 -27.78 -3.00
N ILE A 211 61.45 -27.91 -1.72
CA ILE A 211 62.33 -28.51 -0.70
C ILE A 211 62.49 -30.01 -0.95
N ILE A 212 61.40 -30.70 -1.28
CA ILE A 212 61.40 -32.12 -1.65
C ILE A 212 62.21 -32.35 -2.92
N LEU A 213 62.05 -31.51 -3.95
CA LEU A 213 62.82 -31.61 -5.18
C LEU A 213 64.32 -31.37 -4.95
N MET A 214 64.68 -30.38 -4.13
CA MET A 214 66.07 -30.12 -3.76
C MET A 214 66.68 -31.27 -2.94
N ALA A 215 65.93 -31.85 -2.01
CA ALA A 215 66.37 -33.00 -1.23
C ALA A 215 66.56 -34.25 -2.11
N CYS A 216 65.65 -34.51 -3.05
CA CYS A 216 65.76 -35.60 -4.02
C CYS A 216 66.99 -35.42 -4.92
N ALA A 217 67.23 -34.22 -5.44
CA ALA A 217 68.39 -33.93 -6.27
C ALA A 217 69.72 -34.16 -5.51
N ALA A 218 69.78 -33.72 -4.25
CA ALA A 218 70.94 -33.95 -3.39
C ALA A 218 71.16 -35.45 -3.10
N ALA A 219 70.09 -36.20 -2.79
CA ALA A 219 70.17 -37.63 -2.56
C ALA A 219 70.67 -38.40 -3.80
N ILE A 220 70.18 -38.04 -4.99
CA ILE A 220 70.62 -38.64 -6.25
C ILE A 220 72.11 -38.35 -6.49
N ALA A 221 72.57 -37.12 -6.24
CA ALA A 221 73.98 -36.76 -6.38
C ALA A 221 74.89 -37.57 -5.44
N PHE A 222 74.49 -37.77 -4.19
CA PHE A 222 75.22 -38.63 -3.24
C PHE A 222 75.27 -40.08 -3.68
N ILE A 223 74.16 -40.62 -4.20
CA ILE A 223 74.12 -42.00 -4.72
C ILE A 223 75.07 -42.13 -5.93
N VAL A 224 75.07 -41.18 -6.86
CA VAL A 224 75.98 -41.20 -8.01
C VAL A 224 77.44 -41.10 -7.55
N LEU A 225 77.76 -40.23 -6.59
CA LEU A 225 79.11 -40.13 -6.04
C LEU A 225 79.57 -41.42 -5.37
N THR A 226 78.73 -42.02 -4.52
CA THR A 226 79.08 -43.30 -3.88
C THR A 226 79.28 -44.42 -4.90
N LEU A 227 78.43 -44.51 -5.94
CA LEU A 227 78.58 -45.49 -7.02
C LEU A 227 79.85 -45.27 -7.84
N THR A 228 80.20 -44.02 -8.16
CA THR A 228 81.45 -43.72 -8.90
C THR A 228 82.69 -44.06 -8.07
N VAL A 229 82.68 -43.80 -6.76
CA VAL A 229 83.75 -44.20 -5.84
C VAL A 229 83.85 -45.72 -5.75
N ILE A 230 82.73 -46.44 -5.58
CA ILE A 230 82.70 -47.90 -5.57
C ILE A 230 83.24 -48.48 -6.88
N PHE A 231 82.87 -47.90 -8.03
CA PHE A 231 83.39 -48.33 -9.34
C PHE A 231 84.88 -48.04 -9.47
N ALA A 232 85.36 -46.88 -9.01
CA ALA A 232 86.78 -46.54 -9.01
C ALA A 232 87.59 -47.48 -8.11
N VAL A 233 87.08 -47.81 -6.92
CA VAL A 233 87.69 -48.79 -6.00
C VAL A 233 87.71 -50.19 -6.62
N ARG A 234 86.60 -50.64 -7.22
CA ARG A 234 86.54 -51.93 -7.94
C ARG A 234 87.49 -51.98 -9.14
N LYS A 235 87.66 -50.86 -9.84
CA LYS A 235 88.62 -50.73 -10.95
C LYS A 235 90.07 -50.73 -10.46
N TRP A 236 90.34 -50.19 -9.28
CA TRP A 236 91.65 -50.21 -8.64
C TRP A 236 92.00 -51.59 -8.08
N SER A 237 91.04 -52.31 -7.49
CA SER A 237 91.25 -53.66 -6.96
C SER A 237 91.43 -54.71 -8.06
N ASN A 238 90.92 -54.46 -9.27
CA ASN A 238 90.95 -55.42 -10.38
C ASN A 238 92.11 -55.20 -11.37
N LYS A 239 93.23 -54.59 -10.99
CA LYS A 239 94.43 -54.62 -11.85
C LYS A 239 95.06 -56.02 -11.79
N PRO A 240 95.12 -56.78 -12.91
CA PRO A 240 95.89 -58.02 -12.96
C PRO A 240 97.40 -57.72 -12.98
N SER A 241 98.17 -58.53 -12.27
CA SER A 241 99.63 -58.55 -12.31
C SER A 241 100.15 -58.90 -13.72
N ARG A 242 101.19 -58.19 -14.13
CA ARG A 242 101.82 -58.18 -15.46
C ARG A 242 102.61 -59.49 -15.72
N VAL A 243 102.39 -60.12 -16.88
CA VAL A 243 103.11 -61.29 -17.40
C VAL A 243 104.46 -60.89 -18.00
N ASN A 244 105.51 -61.71 -17.83
CA ASN A 244 106.73 -61.67 -18.65
C ASN A 244 106.79 -62.93 -19.53
N SER A 245 107.00 -62.70 -20.83
CA SER A 245 107.26 -63.68 -21.89
C SER A 245 108.78 -63.79 -22.11
N VAL A 246 109.28 -64.94 -22.59
CA VAL A 246 110.28 -65.08 -23.68
C VAL A 246 110.67 -66.57 -23.87
N GLN A 247 110.35 -67.06 -25.08
CA GLN A 247 111.10 -67.94 -26.02
C GLN A 247 111.57 -69.36 -25.63
N GLY A 248 111.18 -70.33 -26.49
CA GLY A 248 111.84 -71.64 -26.66
C GLY A 248 111.02 -72.62 -27.53
N ASP A 249 111.32 -72.66 -28.83
CA ASP A 249 110.91 -73.66 -29.85
C ASP A 249 111.37 -75.12 -29.52
N PRO A 250 111.24 -76.13 -30.42
CA PRO A 250 110.06 -76.76 -31.01
C PRO A 250 110.10 -78.31 -30.86
N GLU A 251 109.11 -79.00 -31.47
CA GLU A 251 109.11 -80.43 -31.88
C GLU A 251 109.35 -81.54 -30.83
N ASN A 252 108.38 -82.44 -30.66
CA ASN A 252 108.40 -83.79 -31.28
C ASN A 252 107.20 -84.63 -30.77
N GLY A 253 106.58 -85.38 -31.69
CA GLY A 253 105.52 -86.34 -31.38
C GLY A 253 106.04 -87.74 -31.01
N THR A 254 105.10 -88.69 -30.95
CA THR A 254 105.24 -90.15 -30.77
C THR A 254 105.62 -90.59 -29.35
N ASP A 255 105.22 -91.73 -28.80
CA ASP A 255 104.22 -92.77 -29.06
C ASP A 255 104.25 -93.66 -27.79
N VAL A 256 103.22 -94.50 -27.63
CA VAL A 256 103.09 -95.66 -26.69
C VAL A 256 102.48 -95.38 -25.32
#